data_AF-A0A4R1MXD8-F1
#
_entry.id   AF-A0A4R1MXD8-F1
#
_cell.length_a   1.000
_cell.length_b   1.000
_cell.length_c   1.000
_cell.angle_alpha   90.00
_cell.angle_beta   90.00
_cell.angle_gamma   90.00
#
_symmetry.space_group_name_H-M   'P 1'
#
loop_
_entity.id
_entity.type
_entity.pdbx_description
1 polymer ?
#
loop_
_entity_poly.entity_id
_entity_poly.type
_entity_poly.pdbx_seq_one_letter_code
_entity_poly.pdbx_strand_id
1 'polypeptide(L)'
;MRNGRKSARETEKALCRTTYMMELARGSSYIASTLTPATQQAAIAEVLNEFRAQHGADRLLIFRDLLAESLKNRKDTLAAEAVLSFDLPKSREP
;
A
#
# COMPACT_ATOMS: atom_id res chain seq x y z
N MET A 1 0.09 -23.78 -20.71
CA MET A 1 -0.97 -22.80 -20.38
C MET A 1 -0.79 -22.30 -18.93
N ARG A 2 -0.34 -21.05 -18.71
CA ARG A 2 -0.12 -20.48 -17.35
C ARG A 2 -0.57 -19.00 -17.21
N ASN A 3 -1.24 -18.43 -18.23
CA ASN A 3 -1.53 -16.98 -18.33
C ASN A 3 -2.83 -16.51 -17.68
N GLY A 4 -3.81 -17.38 -17.45
CA GLY A 4 -5.14 -16.96 -16.96
C GLY A 4 -5.14 -16.34 -15.55
N ARG A 5 -4.29 -16.85 -14.64
CA ARG A 5 -4.23 -16.36 -13.24
C ARG A 5 -3.52 -15.02 -13.10
N LYS A 6 -2.54 -14.73 -13.96
CA LYS A 6 -1.86 -13.43 -13.95
C LYS A 6 -2.82 -12.33 -14.39
N SER A 7 -3.60 -12.57 -15.46
CA SER A 7 -4.56 -11.60 -15.97
C SER A 7 -5.59 -11.20 -14.91
N ALA A 8 -6.16 -12.17 -14.18
CA ALA A 8 -7.17 -11.87 -13.16
C ALA A 8 -6.63 -10.98 -12.02
N ARG A 9 -5.41 -11.28 -11.54
CA ARG A 9 -4.76 -10.51 -10.47
C ARG A 9 -4.37 -9.09 -10.93
N GLU A 10 -3.94 -8.94 -12.17
CA GLU A 10 -3.66 -7.62 -12.76
C GLU A 10 -4.94 -6.81 -12.94
N THR A 11 -6.05 -7.42 -13.37
CA THR A 11 -7.36 -6.76 -13.46
C THR A 11 -7.86 -6.34 -12.07
N GLU A 12 -7.72 -7.20 -11.06
CA GLU A 12 -8.09 -6.87 -9.67
C GLU A 12 -7.23 -5.73 -9.10
N LYS A 13 -5.92 -5.74 -9.38
CA LYS A 13 -5.02 -4.62 -9.06
C LYS A 13 -5.45 -3.33 -9.75
N ALA A 14 -5.75 -3.37 -11.04
CA ALA A 14 -6.18 -2.19 -11.79
C ALA A 14 -7.52 -1.63 -11.28
N LEU A 15 -8.45 -2.51 -10.93
CA LEU A 15 -9.70 -2.15 -10.28
C LEU A 15 -9.44 -1.49 -8.93
N CYS A 16 -8.67 -2.14 -8.04
CA CYS A 16 -8.30 -1.59 -6.73
C CYS A 16 -7.56 -0.25 -6.87
N ARG A 17 -6.68 -0.10 -7.85
CA ARG A 17 -5.96 1.15 -8.13
C ARG A 17 -6.92 2.29 -8.46
N THR A 18 -7.95 1.99 -9.24
CA THR A 18 -8.97 2.98 -9.64
C THR A 18 -9.92 3.27 -8.48
N THR A 19 -10.33 2.24 -7.74
CA THR A 19 -11.23 2.37 -6.57
C THR A 19 -10.58 3.17 -5.44
N TYR A 20 -9.30 2.91 -5.14
CA TYR A 20 -8.57 3.50 -4.01
C TYR A 20 -7.58 4.58 -4.44
N MET A 21 -7.81 5.20 -5.60
CA MET A 21 -6.86 6.16 -6.20
C MET A 21 -6.59 7.35 -5.27
N MET A 22 -7.62 7.84 -4.57
CA MET A 22 -7.49 8.97 -3.64
C MET A 22 -6.69 8.57 -2.40
N GLU A 23 -6.97 7.41 -1.82
CA GLU A 23 -6.24 6.88 -0.67
C GLU A 23 -4.77 6.60 -1.01
N LEU A 24 -4.50 6.08 -2.21
CA LEU A 24 -3.13 5.90 -2.72
C LEU A 24 -2.41 7.24 -2.88
N ALA A 25 -3.07 8.25 -3.46
CA ALA A 25 -2.49 9.58 -3.63
C ALA A 25 -2.22 10.26 -2.28
N ARG A 26 -3.16 10.15 -1.33
CA ARG A 26 -3.03 10.68 0.04
C ARG A 26 -1.91 9.98 0.80
N GLY A 27 -1.92 8.65 0.83
CA GLY A 27 -0.93 7.85 1.55
C GLY A 27 0.48 8.04 1.00
N SER A 28 0.64 8.01 -0.33
CA SER A 28 1.96 8.25 -0.96
C SER A 28 2.47 9.67 -0.71
N SER A 29 1.58 10.68 -0.69
CA SER A 29 1.98 12.05 -0.34
C SER A 29 2.37 12.19 1.12
N TYR A 30 1.61 11.56 2.02
CA TYR A 30 1.89 11.63 3.44
C TYR A 30 3.24 10.98 3.77
N ILE A 31 3.48 9.77 3.26
CA ILE A 31 4.74 9.04 3.46
C ILE A 31 5.92 9.82 2.86
N ALA A 32 5.80 10.31 1.62
CA ALA A 32 6.86 11.07 0.96
C ALA A 32 7.16 12.43 1.61
N SER A 33 6.23 12.97 2.40
CA SER A 33 6.42 14.23 3.14
C SER A 33 7.16 14.06 4.46
N THR A 34 7.42 12.83 4.89
CA THR A 34 8.12 12.56 6.15
C THR A 34 9.62 12.80 6.03
N LEU A 35 10.21 13.42 7.05
CA LEU A 35 11.62 13.84 7.02
C LEU A 35 12.58 12.83 7.65
N THR A 36 12.06 11.92 8.49
CA THR A 36 12.88 10.93 9.20
C THR A 36 12.34 9.52 8.97
N PRO A 37 13.21 8.49 9.02
CA PRO A 37 12.77 7.10 8.94
C PRO A 37 11.72 6.74 10.00
N ALA A 38 11.84 7.28 11.22
CA ALA A 38 10.87 7.03 12.29
C ALA A 38 9.48 7.59 11.94
N THR A 39 9.41 8.83 11.46
CA THR A 39 8.15 9.45 11.01
C THR A 39 7.59 8.75 9.77
N GLN A 40 8.45 8.24 8.90
CA GLN A 40 8.05 7.49 7.71
C GLN A 40 7.39 6.16 8.09
N GLN A 41 7.98 5.43 9.03
CA GLN A 41 7.41 4.18 9.56
C GLN A 41 6.05 4.41 10.23
N ALA A 42 5.92 5.49 11.00
CA ALA A 42 4.63 5.89 11.59
C ALA A 42 3.59 6.20 10.50
N ALA A 43 3.95 6.99 9.49
CA ALA A 43 3.05 7.32 8.39
C ALA A 43 2.61 6.07 7.60
N ILE A 44 3.52 5.12 7.36
CA ILE A 44 3.21 3.82 6.73
C ILE A 44 2.22 3.05 7.60
N ALA A 45 2.48 2.94 8.90
CA ALA A 45 1.61 2.25 9.85
C ALA A 45 0.20 2.84 9.87
N GLU A 46 0.09 4.17 9.91
CA GLU A 46 -1.17 4.90 9.92
C GLU A 46 -1.97 4.65 8.64
N VAL A 47 -1.35 4.83 7.46
CA VAL A 47 -1.99 4.63 6.16
C VAL A 47 -2.50 3.19 6.00
N LEU A 48 -1.69 2.20 6.39
CA LEU A 48 -2.07 0.79 6.27
C LEU A 48 -3.14 0.39 7.29
N ASN A 49 -3.07 0.91 8.52
CA ASN A 49 -4.10 0.64 9.54
C ASN A 49 -5.43 1.29 9.20
N GLU A 50 -5.42 2.53 8.74
CA GLU A 50 -6.63 3.24 8.32
C GLU A 50 -7.30 2.53 7.14
N PHE A 51 -6.52 2.15 6.12
CA PHE A 51 -7.02 1.38 4.99
C PHE A 51 -7.63 0.05 5.43
N ARG A 52 -6.94 -0.69 6.30
CA ARG A 52 -7.44 -1.97 6.84
C ARG A 52 -8.74 -1.78 7.61
N ALA A 53 -8.84 -0.74 8.43
CA ALA A 53 -10.03 -0.48 9.23
C ALA A 53 -11.26 -0.15 8.36
N GLN A 54 -11.04 0.49 7.21
CA GLN A 54 -12.10 0.90 6.29
C GLN A 54 -12.50 -0.21 5.30
N HIS A 55 -11.52 -0.96 4.76
CA HIS A 55 -11.71 -1.85 3.61
C HIS A 55 -11.44 -3.33 3.91
N GLY A 56 -10.95 -3.65 5.11
CA GLY A 56 -10.61 -5.00 5.54
C GLY A 56 -9.19 -5.45 5.16
N ALA A 57 -8.78 -6.59 5.72
CA ALA A 57 -7.44 -7.14 5.53
C ALA A 57 -7.24 -7.77 4.14
N ASP A 58 -8.31 -8.25 3.49
CA ASP A 58 -8.23 -8.93 2.20
C ASP A 58 -7.61 -8.06 1.09
N ARG A 59 -7.93 -6.76 1.12
CA ARG A 59 -7.46 -5.79 0.12
C ARG A 59 -6.17 -5.10 0.51
N LEU A 60 -5.74 -5.23 1.76
CA LEU A 60 -4.57 -4.55 2.31
C LEU A 60 -3.29 -4.92 1.57
N LEU A 61 -3.12 -6.19 1.21
CA LEU A 61 -1.95 -6.65 0.48
C LEU A 61 -1.86 -6.04 -0.93
N ILE A 62 -3.00 -5.93 -1.62
CA ILE A 62 -3.08 -5.32 -2.95
C ILE A 62 -2.83 -3.82 -2.83
N PHE A 63 -3.43 -3.15 -1.85
CA PHE A 63 -3.24 -1.73 -1.59
C PHE A 63 -1.78 -1.39 -1.25
N ARG A 64 -1.14 -2.19 -0.38
CA ARG A 64 0.29 -2.03 -0.03
C ARG A 64 1.18 -2.06 -1.27
N ASP A 65 0.92 -2.99 -2.18
CA ASP A 65 1.69 -3.13 -3.41
C ASP A 65 1.49 -1.91 -4.34
N LEU A 66 0.24 -1.47 -4.52
CA LEU A 66 -0.10 -0.27 -5.28
C LEU A 66 0.48 1.02 -4.66
N LEU A 67 0.58 1.08 -3.33
CA LEU A 67 1.18 2.20 -2.61
C LEU A 67 2.70 2.26 -2.85
N ALA A 68 3.37 1.11 -2.79
CA ALA A 68 4.79 1.01 -3.13
C ALA A 68 5.05 1.37 -4.61
N GLU A 69 4.21 0.91 -5.54
CA GLU A 69 4.29 1.33 -6.95
C GLU A 69 4.10 2.86 -7.09
N SER A 70 3.17 3.44 -6.35
CA SER A 70 2.90 4.89 -6.38
C SER A 70 4.09 5.71 -5.87
N LEU A 71 4.80 5.21 -4.84
CA LEU A 71 6.02 5.83 -4.31
C LEU A 71 7.21 5.68 -5.27
N LYS A 72 7.38 4.50 -5.90
CA LYS A 72 8.37 4.30 -6.98
C LYS A 72 8.16 5.26 -8.14
N ASN A 73 6.91 5.47 -8.56
CA ASN A 73 6.57 6.42 -9.61
C ASN A 73 6.93 7.88 -9.24
N ARG A 74 6.96 8.20 -7.95
CA ARG A 74 7.43 9.49 -7.40
C ARG A 74 8.94 9.56 -7.19
N LYS A 75 9.70 8.53 -7.61
CA LYS A 75 11.14 8.35 -7.38
C LYS A 75 11.54 8.20 -5.91
N ASP A 76 10.59 7.88 -5.04
CA ASP A 76 10.85 7.60 -3.63
C ASP A 76 10.96 6.08 -3.39
N THR A 77 12.07 5.51 -3.89
CA THR A 77 12.31 4.06 -3.84
C THR A 77 12.50 3.57 -2.41
N LEU A 78 13.10 4.39 -1.54
CA LEU A 78 13.30 4.05 -0.12
C LEU A 78 11.95 3.94 0.60
N ALA A 79 11.03 4.87 0.38
CA ALA A 79 9.68 4.76 0.91
C ALA A 79 8.94 3.53 0.39
N ALA A 80 9.10 3.22 -0.90
CA ALA A 80 8.47 2.04 -1.48
C ALA A 80 9.00 0.74 -0.86
N GLU A 81 10.30 0.63 -0.64
CA GLU A 81 10.90 -0.52 0.04
C GLU A 81 10.48 -0.62 1.50
N ALA A 82 10.39 0.51 2.20
CA ALA A 82 9.90 0.57 3.57
C ALA A 82 8.45 0.08 3.67
N VAL A 83 7.57 0.48 2.74
CA VAL A 83 6.17 0.00 2.67
C VAL A 83 6.09 -1.51 2.44
N LEU A 84 6.93 -2.05 1.54
CA LEU A 84 6.94 -3.49 1.24
C LEU A 84 7.51 -4.34 2.38
N SER A 85 8.48 -3.80 3.10
CA SER A 85 9.15 -4.44 4.24
C SER A 85 8.43 -4.20 5.56
N PHE A 86 7.40 -3.35 5.58
CA PHE A 86 6.62 -3.06 6.78
C PHE A 86 5.91 -4.31 7.26
N ASP A 87 6.11 -4.64 8.55
CA ASP A 87 5.41 -5.74 9.20
C ASP A 87 3.94 -5.32 9.37
N LEU A 88 3.08 -5.90 8.53
CA LEU A 88 1.66 -5.64 8.63
C LEU A 88 1.19 -6.16 9.98
N PRO A 89 0.55 -5.33 10.82
CA PRO A 89 0.12 -5.75 12.14
C PRO A 89 -0.78 -6.97 11.97
N LYS A 90 -0.28 -8.15 12.36
CA LYS A 90 -1.04 -9.40 12.32
C LYS A 90 -2.34 -9.12 13.04
N SER A 91 -3.46 -9.46 12.40
CA SER A 91 -4.79 -9.35 12.97
C SER A 91 -4.70 -9.78 14.43
N ARG A 92 -4.90 -8.84 15.36
CA ARG A 92 -5.01 -9.15 16.77
C ARG A 92 -6.30 -9.94 16.86
N GLU A 93 -6.19 -11.27 16.85
CA GLU A 93 -7.32 -12.13 17.19
C GLU A 93 -7.78 -11.74 18.61
N PRO A 94 -9.11 -11.59 18.81
CA PRO A 94 -9.68 -11.21 20.10
C PRO A 94 -9.42 -12.26 21.18
#